data_AF-A0AAV4AR75-F1
#
_entry.id   AF-A0AAV4AR75-F1
#
_cell.length_a   1.000
_cell.length_b   1.000
_cell.length_c   1.000
_cell.angle_alpha   90.00
_cell.angle_beta   90.00
_cell.angle_gamma   90.00
#
_symmetry.space_group_name_H-M   'P 1'
#
loop_
_entity.id
_entity.type
_entity.pdbx_description
1 polymer ?
#
loop_
_entity_poly.entity_id
_entity_poly.type
_entity_poly.pdbx_seq_one_letter_code
_entity_poly.pdbx_strand_id
1 'polypeptide(L)'
;MILKGKPEYSQVGKGISYLEFASPELYEELPSPRLLNTLNRFDWLPAKTSTYKNKIVLTTRNPKDVAVSLYHHHITLQEMYNYSGDFEHWFPLYRDGKRTIFSSLA
;
A
#
# COMPACT_ATOMS: atom_id res chain seq x y z
N MET A 1 -17.10 -3.06 6.52
CA MET A 1 -17.92 -3.35 5.31
C MET A 1 -17.71 -4.72 4.71
N ILE A 2 -16.55 -5.04 4.15
CA ILE A 2 -16.33 -6.27 3.35
C ILE A 2 -16.64 -7.57 4.12
N LEU A 3 -16.25 -7.66 5.40
CA LEU A 3 -16.49 -8.87 6.20
C LEU A 3 -17.88 -8.92 6.83
N LYS A 4 -18.39 -7.78 7.30
CA LYS A 4 -19.64 -7.69 8.09
C LYS A 4 -20.90 -7.51 7.24
N GLY A 5 -20.77 -7.18 5.94
CA GLY A 5 -21.90 -6.83 5.08
C GLY A 5 -22.63 -5.53 5.47
N LYS A 6 -22.08 -4.76 6.42
CA LYS A 6 -22.65 -3.52 6.94
C LYS A 6 -21.74 -2.33 6.61
N PRO A 7 -22.27 -1.12 6.36
CA PRO A 7 -21.48 0.08 6.04
C PRO A 7 -20.75 0.67 7.25
N GLU A 8 -20.08 -0.16 8.04
CA GLU A 8 -19.34 0.21 9.24
C GLU A 8 -17.83 0.24 8.96
N TYR A 9 -17.15 1.22 9.56
CA TYR A 9 -15.70 1.28 9.62
C TYR A 9 -15.13 0.15 10.48
N SER A 10 -13.95 -0.32 10.08
CA SER A 10 -13.18 -1.24 10.90
C SER A 10 -12.61 -0.51 12.11
N GLN A 11 -12.64 -1.14 13.29
CA GLN A 11 -11.91 -0.67 14.47
C GLN A 11 -10.40 -0.96 14.34
N VAL A 12 -10.05 -1.95 13.52
CA VAL A 12 -8.68 -2.26 13.11
C VAL A 12 -8.25 -1.19 12.09
N GLY A 13 -7.27 -0.37 12.46
CA GLY A 13 -6.77 0.70 11.61
C GLY A 13 -6.14 0.19 10.32
N LYS A 14 -6.21 0.96 9.24
CA LYS A 14 -5.68 0.56 7.92
C LYS A 14 -4.18 0.22 7.96
N GLY A 15 -3.41 0.93 8.78
CA GLY A 15 -1.95 0.77 8.89
C GLY A 15 -1.52 -0.65 9.25
N ILE A 16 -2.19 -1.27 10.23
CA ILE A 16 -1.83 -2.62 10.73
C ILE A 16 -2.21 -3.76 9.77
N SER A 17 -3.03 -3.47 8.76
CA SER A 17 -3.41 -4.42 7.71
C SER A 17 -2.41 -4.47 6.54
N TYR A 18 -1.43 -3.55 6.47
CA TYR A 18 -0.39 -3.54 5.43
C TYR A 18 0.65 -4.62 5.70
N LEU A 19 0.81 -5.55 4.76
CA LEU A 19 1.83 -6.61 4.81
C LEU A 19 3.28 -6.10 4.94
N GLU A 20 3.51 -4.84 4.57
CA GLU A 20 4.83 -4.19 4.57
C GLU A 20 5.22 -3.61 5.93
N PHE A 21 4.26 -3.40 6.84
CA PHE A 21 4.48 -2.62 8.06
C PHE A 21 4.24 -3.40 9.37
N ALA A 22 3.66 -4.58 9.30
CA ALA A 22 3.39 -5.40 10.49
C ALA A 22 4.22 -6.69 10.48
N SER A 23 4.57 -7.17 11.68
CA SER A 23 5.33 -8.41 11.82
C SER A 23 4.47 -9.62 11.48
N PRO A 24 5.06 -10.74 11.02
CA PRO A 24 4.32 -11.97 10.74
C PRO A 24 3.48 -12.47 11.92
N GLU A 25 4.00 -12.33 13.14
CA GLU A 25 3.38 -12.80 14.38
C GLU A 25 2.04 -12.10 14.62
N LEU A 26 1.95 -10.80 14.32
CA LEU A 26 0.69 -10.05 14.43
C LEU A 26 -0.41 -10.68 13.59
N TYR A 27 -0.08 -11.22 12.40
CA TYR A 27 -1.08 -11.83 11.52
C TYR A 27 -1.51 -13.21 11.98
N GLU A 28 -0.68 -13.93 12.72
CA GLU A 28 -1.01 -15.24 13.29
C GLU A 28 -2.04 -15.11 14.43
N GLU A 29 -1.99 -14.00 15.17
CA GLU A 29 -2.94 -13.69 16.24
C GLU A 29 -4.31 -13.19 15.72
N LEU A 30 -4.37 -12.71 14.47
CA LEU A 30 -5.62 -12.18 13.91
C LEU A 30 -6.65 -13.29 13.59
N PRO A 31 -7.92 -13.12 14.02
CA PRO A 31 -8.97 -14.10 13.73
C PRO A 31 -9.30 -14.16 12.23
N SER A 32 -9.66 -15.35 11.76
CA SER A 32 -10.18 -15.52 10.39
C SER A 32 -11.68 -15.21 10.29
N PRO A 33 -12.16 -14.67 9.15
CA PRO A 33 -11.41 -14.26 7.96
C PRO A 33 -10.66 -12.93 8.16
N ARG A 34 -9.43 -12.86 7.63
CA ARG A 34 -8.57 -11.67 7.74
C ARG A 34 -8.76 -10.73 6.54
N LEU A 35 -8.84 -9.43 6.80
CA LEU A 35 -8.81 -8.39 5.78
C LEU A 35 -7.43 -7.71 5.82
N LEU A 36 -6.62 -8.01 4.82
CA LEU A 36 -5.25 -7.50 4.67
C LEU A 36 -5.13 -6.71 3.38
N ASN A 37 -4.14 -5.82 3.30
CA ASN A 37 -3.83 -5.06 2.09
C ASN A 37 -2.32 -4.99 1.87
N THR A 38 -1.92 -4.75 0.63
CA THR A 38 -0.51 -4.69 0.23
C THR A 38 -0.36 -3.83 -1.03
N LEU A 39 0.80 -3.22 -1.17
CA LEU A 39 1.28 -2.54 -2.38
C LEU A 39 2.28 -3.41 -3.16
N ASN A 40 2.62 -4.60 -2.65
CA ASN A 40 3.55 -5.52 -3.28
C ASN A 40 2.99 -6.11 -4.58
N ARG A 41 3.93 -6.51 -5.45
CA ARG A 41 3.57 -7.27 -6.65
C ARG A 41 3.10 -8.66 -6.25
N PHE A 42 2.20 -9.23 -7.06
CA PHE A 42 1.59 -10.53 -6.79
C PHE A 42 2.62 -11.66 -6.60
N ASP A 43 3.72 -11.62 -7.35
CA ASP A 43 4.82 -12.58 -7.28
C ASP A 43 5.69 -12.45 -6.02
N TRP A 44 5.52 -11.39 -5.23
CA TRP A 44 6.19 -11.21 -3.94
C TRP A 44 5.34 -11.71 -2.76
N LEU A 45 4.09 -12.09 -3.01
CA LEU A 45 3.22 -12.64 -1.97
C LEU A 45 3.68 -14.06 -1.59
N PRO A 46 3.44 -14.50 -0.34
CA PRO A 46 3.77 -15.86 0.06
C PRO A 46 3.16 -16.88 -0.91
N ALA A 47 3.91 -17.90 -1.32
CA ALA A 47 3.44 -18.90 -2.30
C ALA A 47 2.11 -19.57 -1.86
N LYS A 48 1.92 -19.70 -0.54
CA LYS A 48 0.69 -20.19 0.08
C LYS A 48 -0.55 -19.33 -0.25
N THR A 49 -0.38 -18.07 -0.63
CA THR A 49 -1.48 -17.15 -0.96
C THR A 49 -2.34 -17.68 -2.09
N SER A 50 -1.74 -18.29 -3.12
CA SER A 50 -2.44 -18.92 -4.25
C SER A 50 -2.89 -20.36 -3.97
N THR A 51 -2.33 -21.00 -2.94
CA THR A 51 -2.59 -22.41 -2.61
C THR A 51 -3.84 -22.58 -1.74
N TYR A 52 -4.15 -21.61 -0.89
CA TYR A 52 -5.38 -21.61 -0.06
C TYR A 52 -6.55 -20.90 -0.74
N LYS A 53 -7.77 -21.06 -0.20
CA LYS A 53 -9.01 -20.40 -0.67
C LYS A 53 -9.05 -18.89 -0.34
N ASN A 54 -7.94 -18.19 -0.50
CA ASN A 54 -7.87 -16.74 -0.34
C ASN A 54 -8.53 -16.05 -1.53
N LYS A 55 -9.04 -14.84 -1.31
CA LYS A 55 -9.59 -13.98 -2.36
C LYS A 55 -8.74 -12.71 -2.44
N ILE A 56 -8.31 -12.37 -3.65
CA ILE A 56 -7.57 -11.13 -3.91
C ILE A 56 -8.46 -10.19 -4.70
N VAL A 57 -8.62 -8.98 -4.18
CA VAL A 57 -9.30 -7.87 -4.87
C VAL A 57 -8.22 -6.91 -5.34
N LEU A 58 -7.90 -6.95 -6.63
CA LEU A 58 -6.97 -6.00 -7.23
C LEU A 58 -7.70 -4.69 -7.55
N THR A 59 -7.19 -3.59 -7.02
CA THR A 59 -7.68 -2.25 -7.34
C THR A 59 -6.72 -1.56 -8.30
N THR A 60 -7.27 -1.07 -9.41
CA THR A 60 -6.51 -0.32 -10.43
C THR A 60 -7.11 1.07 -10.59
N ARG A 61 -6.26 2.06 -10.91
CA ARG A 61 -6.67 3.45 -11.15
C ARG A 61 -5.94 3.96 -12.39
N ASN A 62 -6.53 4.94 -13.09
CA ASN A 62 -5.86 5.62 -14.20
C ASN A 62 -4.49 6.13 -13.72
N PRO A 63 -3.37 5.82 -14.41
CA PRO A 63 -2.04 6.20 -13.97
C PRO A 63 -1.86 7.72 -13.84
N LYS A 64 -2.60 8.53 -14.62
CA LYS A 64 -2.59 9.99 -14.48
C LYS A 64 -3.17 10.45 -13.14
N ASP A 65 -4.23 9.81 -12.67
CA ASP A 65 -4.82 10.11 -11.37
C ASP A 65 -3.97 9.56 -10.22
N VAL A 66 -3.30 8.43 -10.44
CA VAL A 66 -2.31 7.88 -9.50
C VAL A 66 -1.15 8.85 -9.33
N ALA A 67 -0.66 9.46 -10.42
CA ALA A 67 0.41 10.44 -10.39
C ALA A 67 0.06 11.63 -9.46
N VAL A 68 -1.10 12.26 -9.66
CA VAL A 68 -1.55 13.38 -8.83
C VAL A 68 -1.71 12.97 -7.36
N SER A 69 -2.36 11.82 -7.11
CA SER A 69 -2.55 11.30 -5.75
C SER A 69 -1.22 11.03 -5.04
N LEU A 70 -0.25 10.47 -5.76
CA LEU A 70 1.04 10.10 -5.20
C LEU A 70 1.92 11.34 -4.98
N TYR A 71 1.86 12.36 -5.83
CA TYR A 71 2.49 13.66 -5.58
C TYR A 71 2.02 14.25 -4.24
N HIS A 72 0.69 14.34 -4.03
CA HIS A 72 0.13 14.86 -2.77
C HIS A 72 0.52 14.02 -1.56
N HIS A 73 0.64 12.69 -1.71
CA HIS A 73 1.15 11.82 -0.65
C HIS A 73 2.61 12.15 -0.29
N HIS A 74 3.48 12.34 -1.28
CA HIS A 74 4.89 12.72 -1.04
C HIS A 74 5.02 14.09 -0.37
N ILE A 75 4.30 15.10 -0.86
CA ILE A 75 4.39 16.46 -0.28
C ILE A 75 3.64 16.60 1.06
N THR A 76 2.78 15.66 1.43
CA THR A 76 2.18 15.61 2.77
C THR A 76 3.11 14.95 3.77
N LEU A 77 3.94 14.01 3.29
CA LEU A 77 4.90 13.24 4.08
C LEU A 77 6.33 13.62 3.70
N GLN A 78 6.60 14.93 3.59
CA GLN A 78 7.88 15.45 3.10
C GLN A 78 9.07 14.96 3.91
N GLU A 79 8.90 14.78 5.22
CA GLU A 79 9.96 14.26 6.09
C GLU A 79 10.31 12.80 5.79
N MET A 80 9.30 11.99 5.45
CA MET A 80 9.50 10.58 5.11
C MET A 80 10.14 10.42 3.74
N TYR A 81 9.78 11.29 2.80
CA TYR A 81 10.18 11.18 1.40
C TYR A 81 11.22 12.21 0.97
N ASN A 82 11.71 13.07 1.85
CA ASN A 82 12.68 14.12 1.54
C ASN A 82 12.38 14.88 0.23
N TYR A 83 11.12 15.24 -0.01
CA TYR A 83 10.68 15.90 -1.25
C TYR A 83 9.74 17.08 -0.95
N SER A 84 10.13 18.26 -1.43
CA SER A 84 9.38 19.51 -1.26
C SER A 84 9.22 20.32 -2.56
N GLY A 85 9.52 19.69 -3.71
CA GLY A 85 9.37 20.31 -5.03
C GLY A 85 7.93 20.33 -5.55
N ASP A 86 7.73 20.94 -6.71
CA ASP A 86 6.43 21.04 -7.38
C ASP A 86 6.11 19.82 -8.27
N PHE A 87 4.88 19.77 -8.78
CA PHE A 87 4.43 18.67 -9.64
C PHE A 87 5.22 18.57 -10.96
N GLU A 88 5.65 19.71 -11.53
CA GLU A 88 6.40 19.75 -12.79
C GLU A 88 7.74 19.02 -12.68
N HIS A 89 8.44 19.16 -11.55
CA HIS A 89 9.68 18.44 -11.29
C HIS A 89 9.44 17.00 -10.79
N TRP A 90 8.34 16.76 -10.09
CA TRP A 90 7.98 15.43 -9.59
C TRP A 90 7.54 14.47 -10.70
N PHE A 91 6.74 14.95 -11.66
CA PHE A 91 6.09 14.10 -12.66
C PHE A 91 7.05 13.32 -13.58
N PRO A 92 8.17 13.90 -14.06
CA PRO A 92 9.18 13.16 -14.80
C PRO A 92 9.76 11.98 -14.00
N LEU A 93 9.95 12.12 -12.67
CA LEU A 93 10.43 11.04 -11.81
C LEU A 93 9.43 9.88 -11.76
N TYR A 94 8.14 10.20 -11.61
CA TYR A 94 7.06 9.22 -11.64
C TYR A 94 6.98 8.48 -12.97
N ARG A 95 6.98 9.24 -14.08
CA ARG A 95 6.91 8.69 -15.45
C ARG A 95 8.08 7.77 -15.76
N ASP A 96 9.29 8.16 -15.36
CA ASP A 96 10.51 7.39 -15.59
C ASP A 96 10.65 6.19 -14.64
N GLY A 97 9.67 5.97 -13.74
CA GLY A 97 9.69 4.88 -12.77
C GLY A 97 10.75 5.03 -11.68
N LYS A 98 11.29 6.24 -11.48
CA LYS A 98 12.26 6.56 -10.44
C LYS A 98 11.51 6.69 -9.11
N ARG A 99 11.32 5.54 -8.46
CA ARG A 99 10.59 5.41 -7.18
C ARG A 99 11.44 5.74 -5.95
N THR A 100 12.70 6.12 -6.14
CA THR A 100 13.63 6.36 -5.02
C THR A 100 13.37 7.71 -4.40
N ILE A 101 12.56 7.71 -3.34
CA ILE A 101 12.71 8.71 -2.26
C ILE A 101 12.96 8.06 -0.90
N PHE A 102 13.44 6.81 -0.92
CA PHE A 102 14.24 6.22 0.15
C PHE A 102 15.69 6.14 -0.34
N SER A 103 16.40 7.26 -0.31
CA SER A 103 17.87 7.24 -0.39
C SER A 103 18.42 7.27 1.04
N SER A 104 19.24 6.26 1.36
CA SER A 104 19.96 5.99 2.61
C SER A 104 19.11 5.40 3.75
N LEU A 105 19.00 4.07 3.75
CA LEU A 105 19.27 3.20 4.90
C LEU A 105 19.43 1.78 4.33
N ALA A 106 20.62 1.57 3.76
CA ALA A 106 21.27 0.28 3.60
C ALA A 106 22.69 0.46 4.15
#